data_AF-A0A7W7HGM8-F1
#
_entry.id   AF-A0A7W7HGM8-F1
#
_cell.length_a   1.000
_cell.length_b   1.000
_cell.length_c   1.000
_cell.angle_alpha   90.00
_cell.angle_beta   90.00
_cell.angle_gamma   90.00
#
_symmetry.space_group_name_H-M   'P 1'
#
loop_
_entity.id
_entity.type
_entity.pdbx_description
1 polymer ?
#
loop_
_entity_poly.entity_id
_entity_poly.type
_entity_poly.pdbx_seq_one_letter_code
_entity_poly.pdbx_strand_id
1 'polypeptide(L)'
;MSKLENGVQQPTSGDIRDWCRVCGADAEVPDLLATLRAVESAYVEFRRLARAGMKRVLGIRAPTLYGETNLFRIYEHNVIPGLFQTPDYCAAMLSFWSRFLDAPNDLEEAVAVRMERQRILYQRGKRFAVVLEEQALRTWFGDADTQANQLDRLLTVMSLPTVALGVIPLMVERGAVPSAGFWMFDNQLVALETPTASIEVTQPSEVELYGRMFENLHQVALYGKPARDLITRVASELS
;
A
#
# COMPACT_ATOMS: atom_id res chain seq x y z
N MET A 1 -32.96 12.22 10.92
CA MET A 1 -31.77 11.47 10.50
C MET A 1 -30.83 11.33 11.67
N SER A 2 -30.37 10.12 11.95
CA SER A 2 -29.59 9.74 13.14
C SER A 2 -28.12 10.16 13.03
N LYS A 3 -27.39 10.26 14.16
CA LYS A 3 -25.93 10.53 14.19
C LYS A 3 -25.11 9.50 13.40
N LEU A 4 -25.65 8.29 13.23
CA LEU A 4 -25.09 7.21 12.42
C LEU A 4 -25.12 7.52 10.92
N GLU A 5 -26.23 8.09 10.42
CA GLU A 5 -26.38 8.46 9.00
C GLU A 5 -25.47 9.63 8.60
N ASN A 6 -25.07 10.44 9.58
CA ASN A 6 -24.13 11.55 9.39
C ASN A 6 -22.65 11.14 9.61
N GLY A 7 -22.36 9.87 9.89
CA GLY A 7 -20.99 9.37 10.13
C GLY A 7 -20.31 9.92 11.39
N VAL A 8 -21.08 10.50 12.33
CA VAL A 8 -20.56 11.15 13.55
C VAL A 8 -20.25 10.13 14.66
N GLN A 9 -20.86 8.95 14.58
CA GLN A 9 -20.70 7.87 15.56
C GLN A 9 -20.54 6.54 14.83
N GLN A 10 -19.61 5.68 15.29
CA GLN A 10 -19.52 4.33 14.75
C GLN A 10 -20.73 3.49 15.21
N PRO A 11 -21.33 2.71 14.30
CA PRO A 11 -22.47 1.86 14.64
C PRO A 11 -22.03 0.79 15.64
N THR A 12 -22.80 0.63 16.71
CA THR A 12 -22.62 -0.48 17.63
C THR A 12 -23.12 -1.78 16.99
N SER A 13 -22.70 -2.91 17.55
CA SER A 13 -23.26 -4.21 17.14
C SER A 13 -24.79 -4.30 17.28
N GLY A 14 -25.39 -3.51 18.20
CA GLY A 14 -26.84 -3.36 18.32
C GLY A 14 -27.44 -2.61 17.15
N ASP A 15 -26.84 -1.47 16.78
CA ASP A 15 -27.29 -0.63 15.65
C ASP A 15 -27.28 -1.41 14.33
N ILE A 16 -26.25 -2.23 14.08
CA ILE A 16 -26.17 -3.07 12.86
C ILE A 16 -27.30 -4.09 12.81
N ARG A 17 -27.58 -4.77 13.94
CA ARG A 17 -28.65 -5.77 14.00
C ARG A 17 -30.03 -5.14 13.82
N ASP A 18 -30.27 -4.01 14.47
CA ASP A 18 -31.55 -3.32 14.39
C ASP A 18 -31.79 -2.74 13.00
N TRP A 19 -30.75 -2.19 12.36
CA TRP A 19 -30.82 -1.71 10.98
C TRP A 19 -31.08 -2.85 9.99
N CYS A 20 -30.33 -3.96 10.06
CA CYS A 20 -30.54 -5.09 9.16
C CYS A 20 -31.95 -5.66 9.28
N ARG A 21 -32.50 -5.74 10.48
CA ARG A 21 -33.88 -6.19 10.71
C ARG A 21 -34.89 -5.24 10.07
N VAL A 22 -34.71 -3.93 10.22
CA VAL A 22 -35.60 -2.92 9.60
C VAL A 22 -35.52 -2.95 8.07
N CYS A 23 -34.34 -3.22 7.52
CA CYS A 23 -34.10 -3.29 6.08
C CYS A 23 -34.38 -4.67 5.46
N GLY A 24 -34.73 -5.69 6.25
CA GLY A 24 -34.92 -7.06 5.77
C GLY A 24 -33.63 -7.74 5.29
N ALA A 25 -32.47 -7.29 5.79
CA ALA A 25 -31.13 -7.75 5.44
C ALA A 25 -30.51 -8.61 6.56
N ASP A 26 -31.31 -9.37 7.32
CA ASP A 26 -30.84 -10.17 8.45
C ASP A 26 -29.70 -11.16 8.08
N ALA A 27 -29.64 -11.60 6.82
CA ALA A 27 -28.58 -12.46 6.30
C ALA A 27 -27.19 -11.79 6.29
N GLU A 28 -27.13 -10.46 6.22
CA GLU A 28 -25.89 -9.66 6.16
C GLU A 28 -25.30 -9.36 7.55
N VAL A 29 -26.06 -9.62 8.62
CA VAL A 29 -25.65 -9.30 10.00
C VAL A 29 -24.30 -9.92 10.39
N PRO A 30 -24.00 -11.20 10.09
CA PRO A 30 -22.71 -11.79 10.44
C PRO A 30 -21.53 -11.07 9.77
N ASP A 31 -21.66 -10.76 8.49
CA ASP A 31 -20.63 -10.12 7.68
C ASP A 31 -20.39 -8.67 8.14
N LEU A 32 -21.48 -7.90 8.35
CA LEU A 32 -21.38 -6.52 8.84
C LEU A 32 -20.79 -6.43 10.26
N LEU A 33 -21.09 -7.38 11.14
CA LEU A 33 -20.48 -7.46 12.46
C LEU A 33 -19.00 -7.86 12.39
N ALA A 34 -18.62 -8.74 11.45
CA ALA A 34 -17.22 -9.08 11.21
C ALA A 34 -16.45 -7.86 10.69
N THR A 35 -17.02 -7.10 9.75
CA THR A 35 -16.46 -5.85 9.23
C THR A 35 -16.27 -4.81 10.32
N LEU A 36 -17.28 -4.59 11.19
CA LEU A 36 -17.15 -3.64 12.31
C LEU A 36 -15.98 -4.01 13.22
N ARG A 37 -15.87 -5.29 13.60
CA ARG A 37 -14.77 -5.78 14.46
C ARG A 37 -13.41 -5.67 13.78
N ALA A 38 -13.33 -5.95 12.48
CA ALA A 38 -12.10 -5.83 11.71
C ALA A 38 -11.62 -4.38 11.68
N VAL A 39 -12.53 -3.44 11.44
CA VAL A 39 -12.23 -1.99 11.44
C VAL A 39 -11.78 -1.51 12.81
N GLU A 40 -12.51 -1.85 13.89
CA GLU A 40 -12.12 -1.48 15.26
C GLU A 40 -10.75 -2.07 15.65
N SER A 41 -10.53 -3.35 15.34
CA SER A 41 -9.26 -4.03 15.60
C SER A 41 -8.11 -3.39 14.83
N ALA A 42 -8.31 -3.03 13.56
CA ALA A 42 -7.30 -2.40 12.73
C ALA A 42 -6.84 -1.05 13.28
N TYR A 43 -7.77 -0.18 13.70
CA TYR A 43 -7.45 1.10 14.32
C TYR A 43 -6.68 0.97 15.64
N VAL A 44 -7.15 0.07 16.52
CA VAL A 44 -6.51 -0.15 17.82
C VAL A 44 -5.13 -0.79 17.66
N GLU A 45 -5.01 -1.77 16.75
CA GLU A 45 -3.76 -2.44 16.46
C GLU A 45 -2.74 -1.45 15.89
N PHE A 46 -3.09 -0.67 14.86
CA PHE A 46 -2.17 0.32 14.27
C PHE A 46 -1.66 1.32 15.31
N ARG A 47 -2.55 1.90 16.13
CA ARG A 47 -2.14 2.84 17.19
C ARG A 47 -1.22 2.19 18.22
N ARG A 48 -1.48 0.92 18.58
CA ARG A 48 -0.62 0.15 19.48
C ARG A 48 0.76 -0.10 18.86
N LEU A 49 0.81 -0.41 17.56
CA LEU A 49 2.07 -0.67 16.84
C LEU A 49 2.89 0.60 16.68
N ALA A 50 2.27 1.71 16.26
CA ALA A 50 2.94 3.00 16.09
C ALA A 50 3.58 3.48 17.40
N ARG A 51 2.86 3.37 18.53
CA ARG A 51 3.40 3.66 19.87
C ARG A 51 4.58 2.77 20.27
N ALA A 52 4.71 1.61 19.66
CA ALA A 52 5.76 0.65 19.94
C ALA A 52 6.93 0.72 18.93
N GLY A 53 6.94 1.69 18.03
CA GLY A 53 8.01 1.94 17.05
C GLY A 53 7.67 1.55 15.62
N MET A 54 8.27 2.22 14.64
CA MET A 54 8.05 1.96 13.21
C MET A 54 8.50 0.55 12.81
N LYS A 55 9.49 -0.02 13.50
CA LYS A 55 9.89 -1.42 13.32
C LYS A 55 8.70 -2.37 13.48
N ARG A 56 7.82 -2.12 14.44
CA ARG A 56 6.65 -2.99 14.71
C ARG A 56 5.54 -2.80 13.70
N VAL A 57 5.30 -1.56 13.28
CA VAL A 57 4.36 -1.25 12.19
C VAL A 57 4.77 -2.03 10.94
N LEU A 58 6.07 -2.06 10.63
CA LEU A 58 6.56 -2.81 9.50
C LEU A 58 6.58 -4.34 9.75
N GLY A 59 6.98 -4.79 10.94
CA GLY A 59 7.52 -6.14 11.13
C GLY A 59 6.53 -7.27 11.48
N ILE A 60 5.34 -7.00 12.02
CA ILE A 60 4.58 -8.06 12.73
C ILE A 60 3.93 -9.09 11.81
N ARG A 61 3.40 -8.68 10.65
CA ARG A 61 2.68 -9.60 9.74
C ARG A 61 3.40 -9.86 8.42
N ALA A 62 4.42 -9.06 8.13
CA ALA A 62 5.09 -9.10 6.84
C ALA A 62 5.86 -10.40 6.53
N PRO A 63 6.61 -11.04 7.46
CA PRO A 63 7.46 -12.18 7.10
C PRO A 63 6.67 -13.41 6.59
N THR A 64 5.61 -13.81 7.30
CA THR A 64 4.78 -14.96 6.90
C THR A 64 4.01 -14.65 5.62
N LEU A 65 3.30 -13.51 5.59
CA LEU A 65 2.49 -13.12 4.43
C LEU A 65 3.34 -13.02 3.15
N TYR A 66 4.47 -12.31 3.21
CA TYR A 66 5.35 -12.16 2.05
C TYR A 66 5.98 -13.51 1.68
N GLY A 67 6.36 -14.32 2.67
CA GLY A 67 6.93 -15.65 2.47
C GLY A 67 5.97 -16.61 1.74
N GLU A 68 4.67 -16.53 2.01
CA GLU A 68 3.64 -17.39 1.41
C GLU A 68 3.11 -16.85 0.07
N THR A 69 3.16 -15.52 -0.13
CA THR A 69 2.63 -14.86 -1.34
C THR A 69 3.50 -15.12 -2.55
N ASN A 70 2.93 -15.59 -3.67
CA ASN A 70 3.70 -15.82 -4.90
C ASN A 70 3.53 -14.71 -5.94
N LEU A 71 2.38 -14.04 -5.98
CA LEU A 71 2.11 -12.90 -6.84
C LEU A 71 1.74 -11.68 -6.01
N PHE A 72 2.55 -10.63 -6.14
CA PHE A 72 2.26 -9.31 -5.62
C PHE A 72 1.70 -8.45 -6.74
N ARG A 73 0.54 -7.83 -6.53
CA ARG A 73 0.03 -6.75 -7.38
C ARG A 73 -0.01 -5.47 -6.56
N ILE A 74 0.74 -4.47 -6.97
CA ILE A 74 1.00 -3.27 -6.17
C ILE A 74 0.61 -2.05 -6.98
N TYR A 75 -0.28 -1.24 -6.46
CA TYR A 75 -0.58 0.09 -6.99
C TYR A 75 -0.18 1.15 -5.97
N GLU A 76 0.62 2.12 -6.40
CA GLU A 76 0.96 3.29 -5.58
C GLU A 76 0.81 4.58 -6.37
N HIS A 77 0.11 5.54 -5.78
CA HIS A 77 -0.27 6.77 -6.46
C HIS A 77 0.64 7.96 -6.14
N ASN A 78 1.36 7.91 -5.02
CA ASN A 78 2.08 9.08 -4.53
C ASN A 78 3.44 8.78 -3.91
N VAL A 79 3.82 7.53 -3.66
CA VAL A 79 5.09 7.17 -3.01
C VAL A 79 5.62 5.87 -3.60
N ILE A 80 6.94 5.72 -3.70
CA ILE A 80 7.56 4.49 -4.18
C ILE A 80 7.36 3.37 -3.13
N PRO A 81 6.85 2.19 -3.50
CA PRO A 81 6.55 1.14 -2.53
C PRO A 81 7.81 0.63 -1.82
N GLY A 82 7.69 0.32 -0.53
CA GLY A 82 8.83 0.03 0.36
C GLY A 82 9.77 -1.10 -0.08
N LEU A 83 9.29 -2.05 -0.90
CA LEU A 83 10.13 -3.09 -1.50
C LEU A 83 11.14 -2.57 -2.52
N PHE A 84 10.88 -1.40 -3.11
CA PHE A 84 11.67 -0.80 -4.18
C PHE A 84 12.45 0.43 -3.70
N GLN A 85 12.39 0.75 -2.40
CA GLN A 85 13.05 1.92 -1.83
C GLN A 85 14.56 1.71 -1.63
N THR A 86 15.34 2.78 -1.66
CA THR A 86 16.72 2.80 -1.15
C THR A 86 16.71 2.98 0.38
N PRO A 87 17.79 2.65 1.09
CA PRO A 87 17.91 2.93 2.52
C PRO A 87 17.68 4.40 2.87
N ASP A 88 18.24 5.33 2.09
CA ASP A 88 18.16 6.77 2.37
C ASP A 88 16.75 7.32 2.17
N TYR A 89 16.07 6.92 1.07
CA TYR A 89 14.67 7.29 0.83
C TYR A 89 13.76 6.72 1.93
N CYS A 90 14.01 5.46 2.31
CA CYS A 90 13.30 4.80 3.41
C CYS A 90 13.50 5.54 4.74
N ALA A 91 14.74 5.92 5.06
CA ALA A 91 15.07 6.65 6.28
C ALA A 91 14.40 8.02 6.32
N ALA A 92 14.43 8.77 5.22
CA ALA A 92 13.79 10.08 5.11
C ALA A 92 12.27 9.99 5.30
N MET A 93 11.63 9.02 4.65
CA MET A 93 10.18 8.80 4.77
C MET A 93 9.78 8.32 6.18
N LEU A 94 10.52 7.38 6.77
CA LEU A 94 10.23 6.89 8.12
C LEU A 94 10.47 7.97 9.18
N SER A 95 11.47 8.83 9.02
CA SER A 95 11.71 9.98 9.90
C SER A 95 10.53 10.97 9.91
N PHE A 96 9.87 11.17 8.76
CA PHE A 96 8.61 11.92 8.72
C PHE A 96 7.52 11.23 9.56
N TRP A 97 7.28 9.93 9.35
CA TRP A 97 6.23 9.20 10.05
C TRP A 97 6.47 9.07 11.56
N SER A 98 7.72 8.86 11.99
CA SER A 98 8.06 8.82 13.41
C SER A 98 7.73 10.13 14.11
N ARG A 99 8.04 11.28 13.48
CA ARG A 99 7.68 12.60 14.01
C ARG A 99 6.17 12.85 13.98
N PHE A 100 5.51 12.49 12.88
CA PHE A 100 4.08 12.73 12.70
C PHE A 100 3.22 11.92 13.67
N LEU A 101 3.64 10.69 13.98
CA LEU A 101 2.91 9.77 14.86
C LEU A 101 3.39 9.78 16.33
N ASP A 102 4.36 10.65 16.67
CA ASP A 102 5.01 10.68 17.98
C ASP A 102 5.52 9.28 18.39
N ALA A 103 6.11 8.57 17.43
CA ALA A 103 6.62 7.22 17.61
C ALA A 103 8.07 7.25 18.15
N PRO A 104 8.50 6.21 18.90
CA PRO A 104 9.89 6.07 19.32
C PRO A 104 10.87 6.19 18.15
N ASN A 105 12.04 6.75 18.42
CA ASN A 105 13.10 6.87 17.41
C ASN A 105 13.83 5.52 17.23
N ASP A 106 13.22 4.60 16.47
CA ASP A 106 13.76 3.28 16.09
C ASP A 106 14.11 3.23 14.58
N LEU A 107 14.57 4.36 14.04
CA LEU A 107 14.71 4.57 12.59
C LEU A 107 15.68 3.57 11.95
N GLU A 108 16.86 3.37 12.53
CA GLU A 108 17.89 2.47 11.98
C GLU A 108 17.37 1.03 11.91
N GLU A 109 16.71 0.56 12.98
CA GLU A 109 16.12 -0.77 13.02
C GLU A 109 14.92 -0.92 12.07
N ALA A 110 14.11 0.13 11.93
CA ALA A 110 12.98 0.14 11.01
C ALA A 110 13.44 0.09 9.55
N VAL A 111 14.49 0.85 9.20
CA VAL A 111 15.16 0.78 7.89
C VAL A 111 15.70 -0.63 7.67
N ALA A 112 16.42 -1.19 8.64
CA ALA A 112 16.98 -2.55 8.53
C ALA A 112 15.88 -3.60 8.28
N VAL A 113 14.74 -3.53 8.99
CA VAL A 113 13.60 -4.43 8.76
C VAL A 113 13.01 -4.28 7.35
N ARG A 114 12.91 -3.05 6.83
CA ARG A 114 12.43 -2.84 5.45
C ARG A 114 13.43 -3.38 4.43
N MET A 115 14.73 -3.12 4.61
CA MET A 115 15.79 -3.61 3.71
C MET A 115 15.91 -5.13 3.71
N GLU A 116 15.78 -5.77 4.87
CA GLU A 116 15.74 -7.23 5.00
C GLU A 116 14.60 -7.82 4.15
N ARG A 117 13.42 -7.19 4.21
CA ARG A 117 12.25 -7.63 3.43
C ARG A 117 12.47 -7.56 1.93
N GLN A 118 13.27 -6.60 1.44
CA GLN A 118 13.54 -6.48 0.00
C GLN A 118 14.23 -7.70 -0.59
N ARG A 119 14.85 -8.56 0.22
CA ARG A 119 15.42 -9.83 -0.25
C ARG A 119 14.40 -10.72 -0.96
N ILE A 120 13.11 -10.54 -0.69
CA ILE A 120 12.05 -11.26 -1.38
C ILE A 120 12.02 -11.02 -2.90
N LEU A 121 12.46 -9.85 -3.38
CA LEU A 121 12.54 -9.56 -4.82
C LEU A 121 13.40 -10.58 -5.58
N TYR A 122 14.34 -11.22 -4.90
CA TYR A 122 15.30 -12.17 -5.46
C TYR A 122 14.95 -13.63 -5.15
N GLN A 123 13.85 -13.89 -4.43
CA GLN A 123 13.41 -15.25 -4.12
C GLN A 123 12.71 -15.89 -5.33
N ARG A 124 12.98 -17.18 -5.56
CA ARG A 124 12.34 -17.94 -6.64
C ARG A 124 10.84 -18.08 -6.40
N GLY A 125 10.06 -18.07 -7.47
CA GLY A 125 8.60 -18.25 -7.43
C GLY A 125 7.82 -16.98 -7.10
N LYS A 126 8.50 -15.88 -6.72
CA LYS A 126 7.88 -14.58 -6.46
C LYS A 126 7.79 -13.75 -7.74
N ARG A 127 6.64 -13.12 -7.97
CA ARG A 127 6.37 -12.22 -9.10
C ARG A 127 5.74 -10.94 -8.61
N PHE A 128 6.13 -9.82 -9.20
CA PHE A 128 5.69 -8.49 -8.81
C PHE A 128 5.14 -7.76 -10.04
N ALA A 129 3.84 -7.52 -10.06
CA ALA A 129 3.20 -6.61 -11.00
C ALA A 129 2.95 -5.29 -10.27
N VAL A 130 3.61 -4.23 -10.73
CA VAL A 130 3.62 -2.93 -10.06
C VAL A 130 3.10 -1.89 -11.04
N VAL A 131 2.17 -1.07 -10.58
CA VAL A 131 1.69 0.12 -11.30
C VAL A 131 1.93 1.32 -10.39
N LEU A 132 2.77 2.24 -10.86
CA LEU A 132 3.01 3.52 -10.21
C LEU A 132 2.33 4.63 -10.99
N GLU A 133 1.83 5.63 -10.30
CA GLU A 133 1.59 6.92 -10.93
C GLU A 133 2.90 7.66 -11.14
N GLU A 134 3.02 8.45 -12.20
CA GLU A 134 4.17 9.35 -12.39
C GLU A 134 4.34 10.29 -11.19
N GLN A 135 3.24 10.66 -10.51
CA GLN A 135 3.30 11.41 -9.25
C GLN A 135 4.15 10.71 -8.18
N ALA A 136 4.15 9.38 -8.09
CA ALA A 136 5.00 8.66 -7.14
C ALA A 136 6.50 8.80 -7.44
N LEU A 137 6.88 9.03 -8.71
CA LEU A 137 8.27 9.32 -9.10
C LEU A 137 8.68 10.75 -8.75
N ARG A 138 7.71 11.66 -8.65
CA ARG A 138 7.88 13.09 -8.40
C ARG A 138 7.76 13.46 -6.92
N THR A 139 7.14 12.60 -6.11
CA THR A 139 7.13 12.74 -4.65
C THR A 139 8.41 12.14 -4.06
N TRP A 140 9.28 13.00 -3.57
CA TRP A 140 10.54 12.62 -2.96
C TRP A 140 10.59 12.94 -1.46
N PHE A 141 11.46 12.21 -0.75
CA PHE A 141 11.82 12.47 0.64
C PHE A 141 13.35 12.60 0.72
N GLY A 142 13.85 13.41 1.64
CA GLY A 142 15.28 13.69 1.76
C GLY A 142 15.68 14.84 0.83
N ASP A 143 16.73 14.64 0.05
CA ASP A 143 17.29 15.60 -0.89
C ASP A 143 17.31 15.07 -2.33
N ALA A 144 17.90 15.85 -3.24
CA ALA A 144 17.95 15.49 -4.65
C ALA A 144 18.78 14.26 -4.96
N ASP A 145 19.90 14.09 -4.26
CA ASP A 145 20.73 12.90 -4.41
C ASP A 145 19.99 11.64 -3.93
N THR A 146 19.24 11.74 -2.81
CA THR A 146 18.40 10.66 -2.28
C THR A 146 17.40 10.19 -3.34
N GLN A 147 16.72 11.11 -4.00
CA GLN A 147 15.73 10.76 -5.02
C GLN A 147 16.37 10.28 -6.32
N ALA A 148 17.48 10.87 -6.75
CA ALA A 148 18.21 10.41 -7.93
C ALA A 148 18.62 8.94 -7.77
N ASN A 149 19.18 8.60 -6.60
CA ASN A 149 19.52 7.22 -6.23
C ASN A 149 18.27 6.32 -6.15
N GLN A 150 17.15 6.85 -5.66
CA GLN A 150 15.88 6.13 -5.62
C GLN A 150 15.32 5.81 -7.02
N LEU A 151 15.42 6.75 -7.97
CA LEU A 151 14.97 6.54 -9.35
C LEU A 151 15.92 5.58 -10.10
N ASP A 152 17.23 5.64 -9.85
CA ASP A 152 18.19 4.65 -10.35
C ASP A 152 17.91 3.24 -9.83
N ARG A 153 17.53 3.12 -8.54
CA ARG A 153 17.07 1.86 -7.96
C ARG A 153 15.86 1.31 -8.70
N LEU A 154 14.90 2.14 -9.11
CA LEU A 154 13.75 1.70 -9.92
C LEU A 154 14.19 1.15 -11.28
N LEU A 155 15.11 1.81 -11.96
CA LEU A 155 15.67 1.32 -13.23
C LEU A 155 16.37 -0.03 -13.06
N THR A 156 17.08 -0.21 -11.94
CA THR A 156 17.75 -1.47 -11.61
C THR A 156 16.74 -2.60 -11.36
N VAL A 157 15.72 -2.40 -10.51
CA VAL A 157 14.73 -3.45 -10.21
C VAL A 157 13.84 -3.78 -11.41
N MET A 158 13.61 -2.84 -12.32
CA MET A 158 12.92 -3.08 -13.60
C MET A 158 13.65 -4.05 -14.53
N SER A 159 14.94 -4.31 -14.30
CA SER A 159 15.70 -5.32 -15.06
C SER A 159 15.46 -6.76 -14.56
N LEU A 160 14.83 -6.93 -13.39
CA LEU A 160 14.54 -8.25 -12.85
C LEU A 160 13.42 -8.92 -13.65
N PRO A 161 13.59 -10.19 -14.08
CA PRO A 161 12.58 -10.90 -14.88
C PRO A 161 11.29 -11.19 -14.09
N THR A 162 11.33 -11.08 -12.76
CA THR A 162 10.20 -11.27 -11.85
C THR A 162 9.41 -9.98 -11.59
N VAL A 163 9.87 -8.83 -12.09
CA VAL A 163 9.27 -7.51 -11.84
C VAL A 163 8.74 -6.92 -13.14
N ALA A 164 7.41 -6.73 -13.20
CA ALA A 164 6.74 -5.95 -14.23
C ALA A 164 6.30 -4.61 -13.63
N LEU A 165 7.11 -3.57 -13.79
CA LEU A 165 6.80 -2.23 -13.32
C LEU A 165 6.28 -1.36 -14.46
N GLY A 166 5.08 -0.85 -14.29
CA GLY A 166 4.43 0.11 -15.16
C GLY A 166 4.29 1.47 -14.49
N VAL A 167 4.25 2.52 -15.31
CA VAL A 167 4.04 3.89 -14.85
C VAL A 167 2.90 4.52 -15.64
N ILE A 168 1.87 5.00 -14.95
CA ILE A 168 0.79 5.80 -15.52
C ILE A 168 1.28 7.25 -15.61
N PRO A 169 1.43 7.83 -16.82
CA PRO A 169 1.92 9.19 -16.98
C PRO A 169 0.93 10.23 -16.44
N LEU A 170 1.42 11.45 -16.20
CA LEU A 170 0.53 12.58 -15.98
C LEU A 170 -0.28 12.89 -17.24
N MET A 171 -1.48 13.46 -17.05
CA MET A 171 -2.34 13.97 -18.14
C MET A 171 -2.79 12.92 -19.17
N VAL A 172 -3.01 11.68 -18.73
CA VAL A 172 -3.64 10.61 -19.53
C VAL A 172 -5.04 10.28 -19.03
N GLU A 173 -5.89 9.75 -19.90
CA GLU A 173 -7.21 9.24 -19.51
C GLU A 173 -7.06 8.06 -18.54
N ARG A 174 -7.94 8.03 -17.52
CA ARG A 174 -7.88 7.06 -16.42
C ARG A 174 -8.67 5.81 -16.77
N GLY A 175 -8.06 4.63 -16.58
CA GLY A 175 -8.78 3.35 -16.59
C GLY A 175 -9.55 3.09 -15.28
N ALA A 176 -9.10 3.64 -14.16
CA ALA A 176 -9.73 3.51 -12.84
C ALA A 176 -9.35 4.68 -11.91
N VAL A 177 -10.09 4.82 -10.81
CA VAL A 177 -9.86 5.86 -9.78
C VAL A 177 -9.75 5.21 -8.39
N PRO A 178 -8.56 4.74 -7.99
CA PRO A 178 -8.34 4.21 -6.64
C PRO A 178 -8.25 5.35 -5.63
N SER A 179 -8.83 5.17 -4.44
CA SER A 179 -8.80 6.16 -3.36
C SER A 179 -7.51 6.12 -2.53
N ALA A 180 -6.75 5.03 -2.59
CA ALA A 180 -5.49 4.82 -1.88
C ALA A 180 -4.56 3.89 -2.69
N GLY A 181 -3.28 3.86 -2.31
CA GLY A 181 -2.38 2.79 -2.72
C GLY A 181 -2.82 1.46 -2.09
N PHE A 182 -2.62 0.34 -2.80
CA PHE A 182 -3.01 -0.98 -2.32
C PHE A 182 -2.06 -2.08 -2.80
N TRP A 183 -1.95 -3.12 -1.99
CA TRP A 183 -1.14 -4.30 -2.22
C TRP A 183 -2.02 -5.52 -2.20
N MET A 184 -2.04 -6.28 -3.29
CA MET A 184 -2.67 -7.60 -3.33
C MET A 184 -1.62 -8.69 -3.15
N PHE A 185 -1.90 -9.60 -2.23
CA PHE A 185 -1.14 -10.79 -1.93
C PHE A 185 -1.91 -11.98 -2.48
N ASP A 186 -1.44 -12.48 -3.64
CA ASP A 186 -2.16 -13.43 -4.48
C ASP A 186 -3.61 -12.96 -4.74
N ASN A 187 -4.59 -13.87 -4.71
CA ASN A 187 -6.02 -13.59 -4.75
C ASN A 187 -6.65 -13.79 -3.35
N GLN A 188 -5.89 -13.57 -2.29
CA GLN A 188 -6.31 -13.91 -0.92
C GLN A 188 -6.49 -12.68 -0.04
N LEU A 189 -5.65 -11.66 -0.21
CA LEU A 189 -5.64 -10.50 0.66
C LEU A 189 -5.32 -9.24 -0.16
N VAL A 190 -6.04 -8.16 0.13
CA VAL A 190 -5.64 -6.81 -0.25
C VAL A 190 -5.35 -6.00 1.02
N ALA A 191 -4.22 -5.32 1.07
CA ALA A 191 -3.89 -4.41 2.14
C ALA A 191 -3.74 -2.99 1.60
N LEU A 192 -4.30 -2.02 2.30
CA LEU A 192 -4.08 -0.60 2.07
C LEU A 192 -3.83 0.10 3.41
N GLU A 193 -3.02 1.15 3.38
CA GLU A 193 -2.65 1.89 4.58
C GLU A 193 -3.28 3.27 4.56
N THR A 194 -3.77 3.68 5.73
CA THR A 194 -4.16 5.05 6.05
C THR A 194 -3.25 5.54 7.17
N PRO A 195 -3.20 6.86 7.45
CA PRO A 195 -2.42 7.37 8.59
C PRO A 195 -2.82 6.79 9.96
N THR A 196 -3.99 6.14 10.06
CA THR A 196 -4.59 5.70 11.31
C THR A 196 -4.81 4.19 11.40
N ALA A 197 -4.77 3.46 10.29
CA ALA A 197 -5.01 2.02 10.23
C ALA A 197 -4.39 1.39 8.97
N SER A 198 -4.01 0.12 9.11
CA SER A 198 -3.84 -0.79 7.97
C SER A 198 -5.14 -1.56 7.79
N ILE A 199 -5.75 -1.46 6.61
CA ILE A 199 -7.01 -2.11 6.28
C ILE A 199 -6.69 -3.35 5.45
N GLU A 200 -7.12 -4.51 5.94
CA GLU A 200 -7.00 -5.81 5.28
C GLU A 200 -8.36 -6.24 4.73
N VAL A 201 -8.42 -6.52 3.44
CA VAL A 201 -9.60 -7.00 2.72
C VAL A 201 -9.38 -8.45 2.31
N THR A 202 -10.20 -9.35 2.83
CA THR A 202 -10.08 -10.81 2.61
C THR A 202 -11.35 -11.43 2.01
N GLN A 203 -12.46 -10.68 1.92
CA GLN A 203 -13.68 -11.18 1.31
C GLN A 203 -13.43 -11.42 -0.20
N PRO A 204 -13.65 -12.65 -0.72
CA PRO A 204 -13.26 -12.98 -2.09
C PRO A 204 -13.83 -12.06 -3.17
N SER A 205 -15.09 -11.64 -3.03
CA SER A 205 -15.76 -10.71 -3.95
C SER A 205 -15.11 -9.33 -3.98
N GLU A 206 -14.65 -8.82 -2.83
CA GLU A 206 -13.95 -7.55 -2.73
C GLU A 206 -12.52 -7.67 -3.26
N VAL A 207 -11.81 -8.75 -2.93
CA VAL A 207 -10.48 -9.03 -3.50
C VAL A 207 -10.52 -9.10 -5.03
N GLU A 208 -11.57 -9.72 -5.59
CA GLU A 208 -11.79 -9.75 -7.03
C GLU A 208 -12.05 -8.35 -7.61
N LEU A 209 -12.82 -7.51 -6.91
CA LEU A 209 -13.05 -6.11 -7.31
C LEU A 209 -11.73 -5.32 -7.38
N TYR A 210 -10.84 -5.46 -6.40
CA TYR A 210 -9.49 -4.88 -6.45
C TYR A 210 -8.67 -5.46 -7.60
N GLY A 211 -8.82 -6.75 -7.91
CA GLY A 211 -8.19 -7.38 -9.06
C GLY A 211 -8.60 -6.75 -10.39
N ARG A 212 -9.89 -6.49 -10.57
CA ARG A 212 -10.41 -5.76 -11.75
C ARG A 212 -9.95 -4.31 -11.76
N MET A 213 -9.87 -3.64 -10.62
CA MET A 213 -9.33 -2.29 -10.52
C MET A 213 -7.86 -2.24 -10.95
N PHE A 214 -7.04 -3.18 -10.46
CA PHE A 214 -5.64 -3.30 -10.85
C PHE A 214 -5.47 -3.52 -12.36
N GLU A 215 -6.30 -4.38 -12.96
CA GLU A 215 -6.28 -4.63 -14.40
C GLU A 215 -6.57 -3.37 -15.23
N ASN A 216 -7.55 -2.56 -14.82
CA ASN A 216 -7.83 -1.29 -15.51
C ASN A 216 -6.67 -0.28 -15.40
N LEU A 217 -5.95 -0.26 -14.27
CA LEU A 217 -4.75 0.58 -14.10
C LEU A 217 -3.59 0.05 -14.94
N HIS A 218 -3.40 -1.27 -14.97
CA HIS A 218 -2.40 -1.96 -15.77
C HIS A 218 -2.52 -1.59 -17.26
N GLN A 219 -3.75 -1.56 -17.80
CA GLN A 219 -4.00 -1.28 -19.22
C GLN A 219 -3.56 0.12 -19.69
N VAL A 220 -3.57 1.11 -18.80
CA VAL A 220 -3.19 2.49 -19.12
C VAL A 220 -1.74 2.84 -18.75
N ALA A 221 -1.02 1.90 -18.12
CA ALA A 221 0.36 2.10 -17.70
C ALA A 221 1.36 1.87 -18.84
N LEU A 222 2.41 2.68 -18.89
CA LEU A 222 3.56 2.45 -19.76
C LEU A 222 4.47 1.37 -19.15
N TYR A 223 4.99 0.47 -19.97
CA TYR A 223 5.92 -0.60 -19.56
C TYR A 223 7.19 -0.58 -20.38
N GLY A 224 8.25 -1.25 -19.90
CA GLY A 224 9.47 -1.46 -20.66
C GLY A 224 10.21 -0.16 -20.98
N LYS A 225 10.55 0.07 -22.25
CA LYS A 225 11.32 1.26 -22.67
C LYS A 225 10.59 2.58 -22.39
N PRO A 226 9.31 2.76 -22.77
CA PRO A 226 8.55 3.96 -22.42
C PRO A 226 8.56 4.33 -20.92
N ALA A 227 8.40 3.33 -20.04
CA ALA A 227 8.47 3.55 -18.59
C ALA A 227 9.86 3.97 -18.13
N ARG A 228 10.92 3.33 -18.65
CA ARG A 228 12.32 3.70 -18.35
C ARG A 228 12.62 5.13 -18.80
N ASP A 229 12.21 5.49 -20.02
CA ASP A 229 12.43 6.82 -20.58
C ASP A 229 11.71 7.90 -19.73
N LEU A 230 10.52 7.60 -19.21
CA LEU A 230 9.80 8.47 -18.27
C LEU A 230 10.54 8.62 -16.93
N ILE A 231 11.02 7.52 -16.33
CA ILE A 231 11.79 7.57 -15.07
C ILE A 231 13.08 8.38 -15.26
N THR A 232 13.82 8.14 -16.34
CA THR A 232 15.04 8.90 -16.66
C THR A 232 14.75 10.39 -16.88
N ARG A 233 13.63 10.72 -17.54
CA ARG A 233 13.21 12.12 -17.68
C ARG A 233 12.95 12.77 -16.32
N VAL A 234 12.16 12.13 -15.45
CA VAL A 234 11.89 12.66 -14.10
C VAL A 234 13.20 12.84 -13.31
N ALA A 235 14.15 11.89 -13.42
CA ALA A 235 15.44 12.00 -12.77
C ALA A 235 16.26 13.22 -13.26
N SER A 236 16.18 13.55 -14.56
CA SER A 236 16.88 14.73 -15.11
C SER A 236 16.29 16.08 -14.65
N GLU A 237 15.06 16.07 -14.13
CA GLU A 237 14.40 17.28 -13.61
C GLU A 237 14.84 17.64 -12.19
N LEU A 238 15.59 16.78 -11.49
CA LEU A 238 16.09 17.02 -10.13
C LEU A 238 17.28 18.01 -10.06
N SER A 239 17.53 18.73 -11.15
CA SER A 239 18.67 19.66 -11.33
C SER A 239 18.51 20.96 -10.56
#